data_AF-A0A9Q0WN95-F1
#
_entry.id   AF-A0A9Q0WN95-F1
#
_cell.length_a   1.000
_cell.length_b   1.000
_cell.length_c   1.000
_cell.angle_alpha   90.00
_cell.angle_beta   90.00
_cell.angle_gamma   90.00
#
_symmetry.space_group_name_H-M   'P 1'
#
loop_
_entity.id
_entity.type
_entity.pdbx_description
1 polymer ?
#
loop_
_entity_poly.entity_id
_entity_poly.type
_entity_poly.pdbx_seq_one_letter_code
_entity_poly.pdbx_strand_id
1 'polypeptide(L)'
;MISDCLGKPGYPFGHNAVLPKPELLNGQNAIVAVNVHLGYNQEDSLVMKRASLGRGMFRSKHIRSYKVEVDNKELTDKRRKSEDSITFGENTKQNWTG
;
A
#
# COMPACT_ATOMS: atom_id res chain seq x y z
N MET A 1 3.90 -17.08 -2.80
CA MET A 1 2.55 -17.12 -3.41
C MET A 1 1.55 -16.93 -2.28
N ILE A 2 1.35 -15.69 -1.82
CA ILE A 2 0.43 -15.33 -0.74
C ILE A 2 -0.06 -13.90 -1.02
N SER A 3 -1.14 -13.76 -1.79
CA SER A 3 -1.91 -12.51 -1.87
C SER A 3 -3.23 -12.74 -2.59
N ASP A 4 -4.07 -13.62 -2.04
CA ASP A 4 -5.50 -13.69 -2.38
C ASP A 4 -6.31 -13.14 -1.20
N CYS A 5 -5.94 -11.96 -0.70
CA CYS A 5 -6.72 -11.21 0.30
C CYS A 5 -7.86 -10.39 -0.34
N LEU A 6 -7.93 -10.37 -1.67
CA LEU A 6 -9.11 -9.98 -2.42
C LEU A 6 -9.90 -11.27 -2.66
N GLY A 7 -10.93 -11.49 -1.84
CA GLY A 7 -11.71 -12.73 -1.84
C GLY A 7 -12.05 -13.22 -3.25
N LYS A 8 -11.88 -14.52 -3.51
CA LYS A 8 -12.18 -15.11 -4.81
C LYS A 8 -13.66 -14.92 -5.14
N PRO A 9 -14.02 -14.57 -6.39
CA PRO A 9 -15.41 -14.35 -6.79
C PRO A 9 -16.32 -15.59 -6.69
N GLY A 10 -15.77 -16.76 -6.34
CA GLY A 10 -16.48 -18.04 -6.27
C GLY A 10 -16.66 -18.62 -4.86
N TYR A 11 -16.43 -17.85 -3.79
CA TYR A 11 -16.67 -18.38 -2.45
C TYR A 11 -18.19 -18.54 -2.23
N PRO A 12 -18.70 -19.76 -2.02
CA PRO A 12 -20.13 -19.96 -1.84
C PRO A 12 -20.61 -19.18 -0.62
N PHE A 13 -21.79 -18.56 -0.71
CA PHE A 13 -22.46 -17.97 0.44
C PHE A 13 -22.51 -19.03 1.55
N GLY A 14 -21.84 -18.76 2.67
CA GLY A 14 -21.89 -19.63 3.83
C GLY A 14 -23.35 -19.84 4.27
N HIS A 15 -23.59 -20.88 5.06
CA HIS A 15 -24.91 -21.36 5.49
C HIS A 15 -25.83 -20.32 6.19
N ASN A 16 -25.37 -19.07 6.35
CA ASN A 16 -26.01 -17.96 7.05
C ASN A 16 -26.01 -16.61 6.26
N ALA A 17 -25.84 -16.62 4.93
CA ALA A 17 -25.78 -15.40 4.10
C ALA A 17 -24.66 -14.38 4.47
N VAL A 18 -23.67 -14.80 5.28
CA VAL A 18 -22.52 -13.97 5.66
C VAL A 18 -21.44 -14.10 4.60
N LEU A 19 -20.99 -12.96 4.06
CA LEU A 19 -19.86 -12.91 3.14
C LEU A 19 -18.61 -13.53 3.80
N PRO A 20 -17.84 -14.35 3.08
CA PRO A 20 -16.61 -14.93 3.60
C PRO A 20 -15.63 -13.81 3.91
N LYS A 21 -15.19 -13.75 5.17
CA LYS A 21 -14.18 -12.79 5.60
C LYS A 21 -12.88 -13.11 4.87
N PRO A 22 -12.27 -12.16 4.14
CA PRO A 22 -10.96 -12.40 3.54
C PRO A 22 -9.94 -12.70 4.65
N GLU A 23 -9.09 -13.70 4.43
CA GLU A 23 -7.98 -13.99 5.33
C GLU A 23 -6.93 -12.87 5.19
N LEU A 24 -6.80 -12.07 6.25
CA LEU A 24 -5.85 -10.96 6.32
C LEU A 24 -4.63 -11.38 7.12
N LEU A 25 -3.52 -11.64 6.42
CA LEU A 25 -2.23 -11.95 7.04
C LEU A 25 -1.48 -10.64 7.30
N ASN A 26 -0.99 -10.46 8.53
CA ASN A 26 -0.29 -9.25 8.98
C ASN A 26 1.24 -9.41 9.06
N GLY A 27 1.80 -10.47 8.46
CA GLY A 27 3.23 -10.77 8.53
C GLY A 27 3.70 -11.76 7.46
N GLN A 28 4.99 -12.12 7.52
CA GLN A 28 5.63 -13.12 6.65
C GLN A 28 6.54 -14.02 7.49
N ASN A 29 6.60 -15.30 7.15
CA ASN A 29 7.50 -16.23 7.83
C ASN A 29 8.96 -15.93 7.48
N ALA A 30 9.83 -15.83 8.49
CA ALA A 30 11.25 -15.58 8.34
C ALA A 30 12.09 -16.75 8.85
N ILE A 31 13.26 -16.95 8.23
CA ILE A 31 14.31 -17.80 8.80
C ILE A 31 15.13 -16.93 9.78
N VAL A 32 15.23 -17.36 11.03
CA VAL A 32 15.89 -16.62 12.11
C VAL A 32 17.15 -17.36 12.55
N ALA A 33 18.23 -16.62 12.79
CA ALA A 33 19.43 -17.12 13.48
C ALA A 33 19.57 -16.37 14.81
N VAL A 34 19.73 -17.10 15.91
CA VAL A 34 19.90 -16.52 17.25
C VAL A 34 21.40 -16.52 17.56
N ASN A 35 22.05 -15.37 17.35
CA ASN A 35 23.47 -15.17 17.64
C ASN A 35 23.75 -13.68 17.91
N VAL A 36 24.96 -13.36 18.37
CA VAL A 36 25.47 -11.98 18.36
C VAL A 36 26.21 -11.77 17.03
N HIS A 37 25.73 -10.85 16.21
CA HIS A 37 26.30 -10.56 14.89
C HIS A 37 27.00 -9.20 14.88
N LEU A 38 28.34 -9.22 14.94
CA LEU A 38 29.21 -8.04 14.88
C LEU A 38 28.89 -6.94 15.91
N GLY A 39 28.07 -7.24 16.93
CA GLY A 39 27.57 -6.27 17.90
C GLY A 39 26.39 -5.42 17.42
N TYR A 40 25.87 -5.60 16.20
CA TYR A 40 24.81 -4.75 15.64
C TYR A 40 23.39 -5.09 16.10
N ASN A 41 23.17 -6.27 16.70
CA ASN A 41 21.87 -6.76 17.14
C ASN A 41 21.75 -6.80 18.69
N GLN A 42 22.36 -5.85 19.37
CA GLN A 42 22.26 -5.70 20.83
C GLN A 42 20.97 -4.98 21.24
N GLU A 43 20.60 -5.10 22.51
CA GLU A 43 19.34 -4.55 23.05
C GLU A 43 18.15 -5.09 22.25
N ASP A 44 17.37 -4.23 21.61
CA ASP A 44 16.16 -4.59 20.84
C ASP A 44 16.37 -4.55 19.31
N SER A 45 17.62 -4.49 18.86
CA SER A 45 17.95 -4.34 17.43
C SER A 45 18.06 -5.67 16.68
N LEU A 46 17.73 -5.66 15.39
CA LEU A 46 17.74 -6.82 14.50
C LEU A 46 18.59 -6.56 13.26
N VAL A 47 19.36 -7.56 12.82
CA VAL A 47 20.08 -7.54 11.54
C VAL A 47 19.28 -8.28 10.47
N MET A 48 19.07 -7.65 9.31
CA MET A 48 18.30 -8.22 8.19
C MET A 48 19.16 -8.49 6.96
N LYS A 49 18.83 -9.56 6.22
CA LYS A 49 19.51 -9.89 4.96
C LYS A 49 19.08 -8.92 3.85
N ARG A 50 20.00 -8.06 3.39
CA ARG A 50 19.78 -7.09 2.29
C ARG A 50 19.18 -7.71 1.03
N ALA A 51 19.67 -8.88 0.62
CA ALA A 51 19.16 -9.58 -0.56
C ALA A 51 17.69 -10.01 -0.41
N SER A 52 17.22 -10.33 0.80
CA SER A 52 15.81 -10.66 1.05
C SER A 52 14.92 -9.42 0.98
N LEU A 53 15.39 -8.27 1.49
CA LEU A 53 14.71 -6.99 1.34
C LEU A 53 14.59 -6.59 -0.15
N GLY A 54 15.67 -6.77 -0.92
CA GLY A 54 15.67 -6.50 -2.37
C GLY A 54 14.66 -7.35 -3.16
N ARG A 55 14.35 -8.56 -2.67
CA ARG A 55 13.31 -9.44 -3.24
C ARG A 55 11.89 -9.14 -2.74
N GLY A 56 11.72 -8.16 -1.85
CA GLY A 56 10.41 -7.70 -1.37
C GLY A 56 9.94 -8.30 -0.04
N MET A 57 10.80 -8.99 0.71
CA MET A 57 10.47 -9.46 2.06
C MET A 57 10.12 -8.26 2.95
N PHE A 58 8.97 -8.32 3.62
CA PHE A 58 8.41 -7.24 4.46
C PHE A 58 8.20 -5.87 3.77
N ARG A 59 8.20 -5.80 2.43
CA ARG A 59 7.95 -4.54 1.71
C ARG A 59 6.49 -4.12 1.85
N SER A 60 6.24 -2.93 2.40
CA SER A 60 4.91 -2.31 2.51
C SER A 60 4.77 -1.09 1.60
N LYS A 61 3.53 -0.67 1.34
CA LYS A 61 3.21 0.57 0.62
C LYS A 61 2.39 1.46 1.54
N HIS A 62 2.83 2.70 1.75
CA HIS A 62 2.10 3.71 2.50
C HIS A 62 1.34 4.61 1.53
N ILE A 63 0.01 4.66 1.62
CA ILE A 63 -0.86 5.45 0.73
C ILE A 63 -1.54 6.53 1.56
N ARG A 64 -1.48 7.79 1.08
CA ARG A 64 -2.19 8.94 1.65
C ARG A 64 -2.99 9.62 0.54
N SER A 65 -4.22 10.03 0.84
CA SER A 65 -5.11 10.74 -0.08
C SER A 65 -5.55 12.06 0.54
N TYR A 66 -5.49 13.13 -0.24
CA TYR A 66 -5.96 14.46 0.15
C TYR A 66 -7.20 14.79 -0.68
N LYS A 67 -8.33 15.06 -0.01
CA LYS A 67 -9.56 15.52 -0.65
C LYS A 67 -9.76 16.98 -0.29
N VAL A 68 -10.04 17.80 -1.29
CA VAL A 68 -10.41 19.21 -1.12
C VAL A 68 -11.71 19.42 -1.89
N GLU A 69 -12.72 19.95 -1.20
CA GLU A 69 -13.98 20.37 -1.80
C GLU A 69 -13.92 21.89 -1.97
N VAL A 70 -14.11 22.38 -3.20
CA VAL A 70 -14.14 23.81 -3.50
C VAL A 70 -15.59 24.21 -3.79
N ASP A 71 -16.19 24.94 -2.86
CA ASP A 71 -17.51 25.55 -3.05
C ASP A 71 -17.37 26.86 -3.84
N ASN A 72 -17.63 26.81 -5.15
CA ASN A 72 -17.73 28.00 -5.99
C ASN A 72 -19.10 28.67 -5.83
N LYS A 73 -19.32 29.38 -4.71
CA LYS A 73 -20.54 30.19 -4.50
C LYS A 73 -20.59 31.51 -5.30
N GLU A 74 -19.61 31.79 -6.16
CA GLU A 74 -19.54 33.03 -6.95
C GLU A 74 -19.61 32.85 -8.49
N LEU A 75 -20.14 31.73 -8.99
CA LEU A 75 -20.29 31.53 -10.46
C LEU A 75 -21.72 31.53 -10.99
N THR A 76 -22.72 31.92 -10.20
CA THR A 76 -24.08 32.13 -10.74
C THR A 76 -24.24 33.45 -11.51
N ASP A 77 -23.30 34.40 -11.41
CA ASP A 77 -23.36 35.65 -12.16
C ASP A 77 -21.98 36.08 -12.68
N LYS A 78 -21.80 35.98 -14.00
CA LYS A 78 -20.72 36.54 -14.87
C LYS A 78 -19.72 35.53 -15.44
N ARG A 79 -20.04 35.09 -16.67
CA ARG A 79 -19.14 34.88 -17.82
C ARG A 79 -17.80 34.21 -17.50
N ARG A 80 -17.80 32.87 -17.66
CA ARG A 80 -16.64 31.96 -17.74
C ARG A 80 -15.37 32.66 -18.28
N LYS A 81 -14.39 32.93 -17.41
CA LYS A 81 -12.98 33.03 -17.79
C LYS A 81 -12.36 31.65 -17.59
N SER A 82 -11.72 31.17 -18.64
CA SER A 82 -11.18 29.82 -18.80
C SER A 82 -9.78 29.70 -18.21
N GLU A 83 -9.57 29.92 -16.92
CA GLU A 83 -8.25 29.72 -16.31
C GLU A 83 -8.40 29.23 -14.86
N ASP A 84 -8.74 27.95 -14.69
CA ASP A 84 -8.50 27.19 -13.46
C ASP A 84 -8.43 25.69 -13.81
N SER A 85 -7.55 25.32 -14.74
CA SER A 85 -7.24 23.92 -15.00
C SER A 85 -6.19 23.44 -14.00
N ILE A 86 -6.61 22.87 -12.87
CA ILE A 86 -5.71 22.10 -12.01
C ILE A 86 -5.53 20.72 -12.65
N THR A 87 -4.42 20.55 -13.37
CA THR A 87 -3.99 19.24 -13.85
C THR A 87 -3.31 18.51 -12.69
N PHE A 88 -3.98 17.49 -12.14
CA PHE A 88 -3.30 16.49 -11.32
C PHE A 88 -2.41 15.66 -12.26
N GLY A 89 -1.16 16.07 -12.38
CA GLY A 89 -0.15 15.33 -13.11
C GLY A 89 0.05 13.96 -12.48
N GLU A 90 -0.46 12.91 -13.12
CA GLU A 90 0.21 11.62 -13.07
C GLU A 90 1.61 11.81 -13.63
N ASN A 91 2.61 11.76 -12.76
CA ASN A 91 3.99 11.49 -13.16
C ASN A 91 4.69 10.71 -12.05
N THR A 92 4.19 9.49 -11.78
CA THR A 92 5.11 8.45 -11.31
C THR A 92 5.76 7.85 -12.55
N LYS A 93 6.85 8.46 -13.01
CA LYS A 93 7.78 7.78 -13.92
C LYS A 93 8.34 6.58 -13.19
N GLN A 94 7.76 5.40 -13.43
CA GLN A 94 8.47 4.16 -13.18
C GLN A 94 9.55 4.02 -14.25
N ASN A 95 10.76 4.45 -13.93
CA ASN A 95 11.93 4.05 -14.70
C ASN A 95 12.27 2.62 -14.29
N TRP A 96 11.79 1.64 -15.08
CA TRP A 96 12.39 0.32 -15.14
C TRP A 96 13.53 0.37 -16.14
N THR A 97 14.77 0.35 -15.67
CA THR A 97 15.94 0.05 -16.49
C THR A 97 16.94 -0.77 -15.66
N GLY A 98 17.31 -1.94 -16.20
CA GLY A 98 18.53 -2.69 -15.87
C GLY A 98 18.33 -3.87 -14.95
#